data_AF-A0A5N6VDN8-F1
#
_entry.id   AF-A0A5N6VDN8-F1
#
_cell.length_a   1.000
_cell.length_b   1.000
_cell.length_c   1.000
_cell.angle_alpha   90.00
_cell.angle_beta   90.00
_cell.angle_gamma   90.00
#
_symmetry.space_group_name_H-M   'P 1'
#
loop_
_entity.id
_entity.type
_entity.pdbx_description
1 polymer ?
#
loop_
_entity_poly.entity_id
_entity_poly.type
_entity_poly.pdbx_seq_one_letter_code
_entity_poly.pdbx_strand_id
1 'polypeptide(L)'
;MIVQVILFADAERGPNDLVITFLRGHFHDRLTWTEFKSLGPPAIAAVVQAGWRCVALEQIAESIRARRFDEKELDKLRNEARDERKRISIRKPSDPVKAHIDRPLVFFESNMASLQRQHDTLRKIVEQTSTKFICPQCLRGFPRPDVLYCHFRRQEDDIHQGLDMRNTDHKTFLLCYHKALKASIPAEQLPQGSQCFELAYIVEHYGEDVETHQHLIPNSDTHNQTASE
;
A
#
# COMPACT_ATOMS: atom_id res chain seq x y z
N MET A 1 -1.38 0.88 9.85
CA MET A 1 -0.92 -0.53 9.80
C MET A 1 0.32 -0.54 8.94
N ILE A 2 1.49 -0.84 9.50
CA ILE A 2 2.74 -0.88 8.71
C ILE A 2 2.56 -1.95 7.63
N VAL A 3 2.45 -1.54 6.37
CA VAL A 3 2.54 -2.47 5.24
C VAL A 3 3.95 -3.02 5.31
N GLN A 4 4.09 -4.23 5.85
CA GLN A 4 5.38 -4.88 5.91
C GLN A 4 5.82 -5.13 4.47
N VAL A 5 6.78 -4.33 4.01
CA VAL A 5 7.41 -4.52 2.71
C VAL A 5 8.20 -5.83 2.81
N ILE A 6 7.63 -6.87 2.22
CA ILE A 6 8.24 -8.18 2.05
C ILE A 6 8.87 -8.18 0.67
N LEU A 7 10.18 -8.39 0.60
CA LEU A 7 10.89 -8.57 -0.66
C LEU A 7 11.39 -10.01 -0.75
N PHE A 8 10.87 -10.76 -1.71
CA PHE A 8 11.35 -12.12 -1.96
C PHE A 8 12.77 -12.07 -2.56
N ALA A 9 13.73 -12.74 -1.91
CA ALA A 9 15.12 -12.77 -2.37
C ALA A 9 15.45 -14.08 -3.11
N ASP A 10 15.24 -15.23 -2.46
CA ASP A 10 15.53 -16.53 -3.06
C ASP A 10 14.75 -17.67 -2.39
N ALA A 11 14.73 -18.83 -3.04
CA ALA A 11 14.26 -20.10 -2.49
C ALA A 11 15.38 -21.14 -2.49
N GLU A 12 15.51 -21.87 -1.40
CA GLU A 12 16.50 -22.92 -1.20
C GLU A 12 15.85 -24.20 -0.69
N ARG A 13 16.48 -25.34 -0.98
CA ARG A 13 16.03 -26.62 -0.45
C ARG A 13 16.29 -26.71 1.06
N GLY A 14 15.23 -26.84 1.85
CA GLY A 14 15.31 -27.20 3.26
C GLY A 14 15.26 -28.71 3.50
N PRO A 15 15.41 -29.14 4.77
CA PRO A 15 15.40 -30.55 5.13
C PRO A 15 14.05 -31.25 4.90
N ASN A 16 12.94 -30.53 5.11
CA ASN A 16 11.57 -31.08 5.02
C ASN A 16 10.62 -30.24 4.15
N ASP A 17 10.97 -29.00 3.86
CA ASP A 17 10.18 -28.07 3.05
C ASP A 17 11.14 -27.12 2.31
N LEU A 18 10.63 -26.38 1.34
CA LEU A 18 11.35 -25.30 0.70
C LEU A 18 11.55 -24.15 1.71
N VAL A 19 12.75 -23.60 1.78
CA VAL A 19 13.10 -22.46 2.63
C VAL A 19 13.18 -21.22 1.77
N ILE A 20 12.40 -20.20 2.14
CA ILE A 20 12.37 -18.91 1.47
C ILE A 20 13.22 -17.91 2.24
N THR A 21 14.14 -17.28 1.54
CA THR A 21 14.88 -16.11 2.02
C THR A 21 14.19 -14.85 1.50
N PHE A 22 13.81 -13.97 2.41
CA PHE A 22 13.14 -12.71 2.07
C PHE A 22 13.62 -11.58 2.98
N LEU A 23 13.51 -10.33 2.52
CA LEU A 23 13.69 -9.18 3.38
C LEU A 23 12.34 -8.75 3.94
N ARG A 24 12.33 -8.47 5.24
CA ARG A 24 11.22 -7.84 5.95
C ARG A 24 11.73 -6.54 6.57
N GLY A 25 11.46 -5.42 5.92
CA GLY A 25 12.14 -4.16 6.25
C GLY A 25 13.64 -4.24 5.95
N HIS A 26 14.49 -4.10 6.97
CA HIS A 26 15.97 -4.14 6.84
C HIS A 26 16.60 -5.51 7.19
N PHE A 27 15.80 -6.48 7.64
CA PHE A 27 16.32 -7.77 8.08
C PHE A 27 16.06 -8.84 7.05
N HIS A 28 17.07 -9.70 6.84
CA HIS A 28 16.91 -10.94 6.09
C HIS A 28 16.31 -11.97 7.04
N ASP A 29 15.19 -12.54 6.63
CA ASP A 29 14.50 -13.58 7.36
C ASP A 29 14.39 -14.83 6.49
N ARG A 30 14.31 -15.99 7.14
CA ARG A 30 14.21 -17.29 6.48
C ARG A 30 13.06 -18.07 7.09
N LEU A 31 12.06 -18.36 6.28
CA LEU A 31 10.90 -19.14 6.68
C LEU A 31 10.71 -20.32 5.74
N THR A 32 10.03 -21.36 6.22
CA THR A 32 9.55 -22.40 5.31
C THR A 32 8.50 -21.84 4.35
N TRP A 33 8.29 -22.48 3.21
CA TRP A 33 7.29 -22.06 2.23
C TRP A 33 5.88 -22.00 2.84
N THR A 34 5.55 -22.97 3.69
CA THR A 34 4.27 -23.00 4.42
C THR A 34 4.09 -21.83 5.39
N GLU A 35 5.12 -21.48 6.17
CA GLU A 35 5.10 -20.32 7.07
C GLU A 35 5.09 -18.99 6.28
N PHE A 36 5.87 -18.91 5.21
CA PHE A 36 5.93 -17.73 4.35
C PHE A 36 4.56 -17.43 3.71
N LYS A 37 3.84 -18.45 3.25
CA LYS A 37 2.45 -18.30 2.76
C LYS A 37 1.49 -17.78 3.83
N SER A 38 1.74 -18.12 5.10
CA SER A 38 0.91 -17.69 6.23
C SER A 38 1.05 -16.20 6.56
N LEU A 39 2.06 -15.52 6.00
CA LEU A 39 2.18 -14.06 6.03
C LEU A 39 1.11 -13.34 5.18
N GLY A 40 0.41 -14.08 4.32
CA GLY A 40 -0.75 -13.60 3.59
C GLY A 40 -0.42 -12.93 2.24
N PRO A 41 -1.37 -12.16 1.68
CA PRO A 41 -1.27 -11.61 0.32
C PRO A 41 0.01 -10.81 0.00
N PRO A 42 0.58 -10.01 0.92
CA PRO A 42 1.82 -9.27 0.64
C PRO A 42 3.01 -10.18 0.31
N ALA A 43 3.12 -11.32 0.97
CA ALA A 43 4.20 -12.28 0.74
C ALA A 43 4.09 -12.94 -0.64
N ILE A 44 2.87 -13.29 -1.05
CA ILE A 44 2.60 -13.85 -2.37
C ILE A 44 2.88 -12.83 -3.48
N ALA A 45 2.50 -11.57 -3.28
CA ALA A 45 2.82 -10.49 -4.22
C ALA A 45 4.33 -10.33 -4.42
N ALA A 46 5.11 -10.42 -3.33
CA ALA A 46 6.57 -10.32 -3.38
C ALA A 46 7.23 -11.41 -4.24
N VAL A 47 6.72 -12.65 -4.19
CA VAL A 47 7.18 -13.78 -5.03
C VAL A 47 6.99 -13.45 -6.51
N VAL A 48 5.81 -12.95 -6.87
CA VAL A 48 5.47 -12.60 -8.26
C VAL A 48 6.30 -11.42 -8.75
N GLN A 49 6.49 -10.39 -7.92
CA GLN A 49 7.36 -9.25 -8.23
C GLN A 49 8.82 -9.65 -8.44
N ALA A 50 9.31 -10.66 -7.70
CA ALA A 50 10.63 -11.22 -7.89
C ALA A 50 10.75 -12.10 -9.15
N GLY A 51 9.66 -12.28 -9.92
CA GLY A 51 9.61 -13.05 -11.16
C GLY A 51 9.34 -14.55 -10.96
N TRP A 52 9.07 -14.99 -9.72
CA TRP A 52 8.85 -16.39 -9.40
C TRP A 52 7.40 -16.81 -9.60
N ARG A 53 7.19 -18.08 -9.93
CA ARG A 53 5.86 -18.69 -10.08
C ARG A 53 5.47 -19.41 -8.80
N CYS A 54 4.46 -18.90 -8.10
CA CYS A 54 3.97 -19.49 -6.83
C CYS A 54 3.60 -20.98 -6.97
N VAL A 55 2.96 -21.36 -8.09
CA VAL A 55 2.58 -22.75 -8.37
C VAL A 55 3.79 -23.66 -8.50
N ALA A 56 4.88 -23.16 -9.11
CA ALA A 56 6.10 -23.94 -9.28
C ALA A 56 6.85 -24.13 -7.95
N LEU A 57 6.84 -23.11 -7.08
CA LEU A 57 7.37 -23.24 -5.72
C LEU A 57 6.58 -24.25 -4.88
N GLU A 58 5.24 -24.29 -5.02
CA GLU A 58 4.40 -25.29 -4.35
C GLU A 58 4.75 -26.72 -4.80
N GLN A 59 4.92 -26.93 -6.11
CA GLN A 59 5.30 -28.23 -6.66
C GLN A 59 6.67 -28.68 -6.14
N ILE A 60 7.64 -27.77 -6.04
CA ILE A 60 8.94 -28.08 -5.45
C ILE A 60 8.80 -28.43 -3.97
N ALA A 61 8.04 -27.65 -3.20
CA ALA A 61 7.79 -27.93 -1.78
C ALA A 61 7.13 -29.31 -1.57
N GLU A 62 6.19 -29.70 -2.44
CA GLU A 62 5.60 -31.03 -2.47
C GLU A 62 6.62 -32.12 -2.83
N SER A 63 7.47 -31.90 -3.83
CA SER A 63 8.54 -32.83 -4.22
C SER A 63 9.57 -33.03 -3.10
N ILE A 64 9.91 -31.98 -2.34
CA ILE A 64 10.78 -32.07 -1.16
C ILE A 64 10.11 -32.92 -0.07
N ARG A 65 8.84 -32.65 0.24
CA ARG A 65 8.05 -33.45 1.21
C ARG A 65 7.91 -34.91 0.78
N ALA A 66 7.76 -35.16 -0.51
CA ALA A 66 7.68 -36.50 -1.11
C ALA A 66 9.05 -37.19 -1.26
N ARG A 67 10.16 -36.52 -0.89
CA ARG A 67 11.56 -36.98 -1.08
C ARG A 67 11.94 -37.32 -2.53
N ARG A 68 11.28 -36.67 -3.50
CA ARG A 68 11.51 -36.83 -4.95
C ARG A 68 12.13 -35.58 -5.59
N PHE A 69 12.64 -34.68 -4.78
CA PHE A 69 13.18 -33.40 -5.24
C PHE A 69 14.44 -33.57 -6.11
N ASP A 70 14.44 -32.90 -7.26
CA ASP A 70 15.61 -32.70 -8.12
C ASP A 70 16.10 -31.25 -8.01
N GLU A 71 17.37 -31.07 -7.61
CA GLU A 71 18.01 -29.76 -7.51
C GLU A 71 18.00 -29.00 -8.84
N LYS A 72 18.06 -29.74 -9.97
CA LYS A 72 18.03 -29.14 -11.31
C LYS A 72 16.71 -28.42 -11.61
N GLU A 73 15.60 -28.86 -11.01
CA GLU A 73 14.32 -28.18 -11.16
C GLU A 73 14.31 -26.83 -10.44
N LEU A 74 14.93 -26.74 -9.26
CA LEU A 74 15.06 -25.49 -8.52
C LEU A 74 15.98 -24.50 -9.24
N ASP A 75 17.12 -24.96 -9.76
CA ASP A 75 18.03 -24.12 -10.52
C ASP A 75 17.41 -23.61 -11.84
N LYS A 76 16.60 -24.44 -12.50
CA LYS A 76 15.82 -24.03 -13.66
C LYS A 76 14.85 -22.90 -13.29
N LEU A 77 14.12 -23.04 -12.18
CA LEU A 77 13.21 -21.99 -11.72
C LEU A 77 13.93 -20.69 -11.35
N ARG A 78 15.13 -20.76 -10.73
CA ARG A 78 15.95 -19.56 -10.47
C ARG A 78 16.29 -18.82 -11.75
N ASN A 79 16.67 -19.54 -12.80
CA ASN A 79 16.99 -18.94 -14.09
C ASN A 79 15.74 -18.34 -14.76
N GLU A 80 14.62 -19.06 -14.76
CA GLU A 80 13.34 -18.54 -15.28
C GLU A 80 12.89 -17.28 -14.53
N ALA A 81 13.00 -17.26 -13.20
CA ALA A 81 12.64 -16.10 -12.38
C ALA A 81 13.54 -14.90 -12.68
N ARG A 82 14.85 -15.13 -12.87
CA ARG A 82 15.80 -14.07 -13.26
C ARG A 82 15.43 -13.48 -14.62
N ASP A 83 15.07 -14.30 -15.59
CA ASP A 83 14.73 -13.83 -16.93
C ASP A 83 13.34 -13.18 -16.99
N GLU A 84 12.37 -13.64 -16.19
CA GLU A 84 11.10 -12.95 -16.00
C GLU A 84 11.27 -11.59 -15.31
N ARG A 85 12.09 -11.53 -14.25
CA ARG A 85 12.40 -10.27 -13.55
C ARG A 85 13.05 -9.25 -14.48
N LYS A 86 13.95 -9.68 -15.37
CA LYS A 86 14.48 -8.82 -16.44
C LYS A 86 13.37 -8.32 -17.37
N ARG A 87 12.46 -9.20 -17.80
CA ARG A 87 11.31 -8.80 -18.65
C ARG A 87 10.39 -7.80 -17.96
N ILE A 88 10.10 -7.99 -16.67
CA ILE A 88 9.31 -7.06 -15.86
C ILE A 88 10.04 -5.72 -15.70
N SER A 89 11.35 -5.74 -15.45
CA SER A 89 12.16 -4.53 -15.30
C SER A 89 12.33 -3.72 -16.60
N ILE A 90 12.32 -4.38 -17.76
CA ILE A 90 12.50 -3.74 -19.07
C ILE A 90 11.16 -3.14 -19.57
N ARG A 91 10.02 -3.71 -19.17
CA ARG A 91 8.70 -3.21 -19.55
C ARG A 91 8.37 -1.96 -18.73
N LYS A 92 8.35 -0.80 -19.39
CA LYS A 92 7.62 0.37 -18.86
C LYS A 92 6.15 -0.01 -18.69
N PRO A 93 5.42 0.50 -17.69
CA PRO A 93 4.02 0.15 -17.41
C PRO A 93 3.00 0.57 -18.50
N SER A 94 3.47 1.03 -19.66
CA SER A 94 2.71 1.86 -20.60
C SER A 94 2.14 1.12 -21.81
N ASP A 95 2.44 -0.17 -22.02
CA ASP A 95 1.95 -0.90 -23.20
C ASP A 95 0.88 -1.95 -22.83
N PRO A 96 -0.32 -1.91 -23.44
CA PRO A 96 -1.35 -2.92 -23.23
C PRO A 96 -0.98 -4.20 -23.98
N VAL A 97 -0.76 -5.29 -23.23
CA VAL A 97 -0.40 -6.59 -23.80
C VAL A 97 -1.60 -7.25 -24.47
N LYS A 98 -1.61 -7.28 -25.81
CA LYS A 98 -2.26 -8.34 -26.58
C LYS A 98 -1.29 -9.53 -26.64
N ALA A 99 -1.46 -10.51 -25.76
CA ALA A 99 -0.89 -11.83 -25.97
C ALA A 99 -1.71 -12.89 -25.25
N HIS A 100 -2.16 -13.85 -26.06
CA HIS A 100 -2.67 -15.18 -25.74
C HIS A 100 -1.86 -15.82 -24.59
N ILE A 101 -2.47 -16.02 -23.42
CA ILE A 101 -1.91 -16.84 -22.33
C ILE A 101 -3.04 -17.66 -21.72
N ASP A 102 -3.03 -18.96 -22.03
CA ASP A 102 -3.68 -19.97 -21.20
C ASP A 102 -2.99 -20.02 -19.83
N ARG A 103 -3.58 -19.27 -18.88
CA ARG A 103 -3.66 -19.48 -17.41
C ARG A 103 -2.35 -19.79 -16.65
N PRO A 104 -1.94 -18.90 -15.72
CA PRO A 104 -2.66 -18.74 -14.45
C PRO A 104 -2.85 -17.26 -14.04
N LEU A 105 -3.83 -16.58 -14.63
CA LEU A 105 -4.29 -15.24 -14.22
C LEU A 105 -5.54 -15.26 -13.32
N VAL A 106 -6.22 -16.41 -13.23
CA VAL A 106 -7.54 -16.50 -12.59
C VAL A 106 -7.57 -16.23 -11.09
N PHE A 107 -6.47 -16.38 -10.36
CA PHE A 107 -6.49 -16.13 -8.91
C PHE A 107 -6.38 -14.63 -8.57
N PHE A 108 -5.56 -13.87 -9.32
CA PHE A 108 -5.42 -12.43 -9.11
C PHE A 108 -6.59 -11.64 -9.69
N GLU A 109 -7.13 -12.02 -10.85
CA GLU A 109 -8.32 -11.39 -11.44
C GLU A 109 -9.56 -11.59 -10.56
N SER A 110 -9.71 -12.77 -9.96
CA SER A 110 -10.85 -13.04 -9.07
C SER A 110 -10.82 -12.18 -7.80
N ASN A 111 -9.64 -11.93 -7.24
CA ASN A 111 -9.48 -11.07 -6.06
C ASN A 111 -9.68 -9.59 -6.39
N MET A 112 -9.10 -9.08 -7.47
CA MET A 112 -9.33 -7.69 -7.91
C MET A 112 -10.79 -7.46 -8.31
N ALA A 113 -11.42 -8.41 -9.00
CA ALA A 113 -12.85 -8.33 -9.33
C ALA A 113 -13.75 -8.45 -8.10
N SER A 114 -13.34 -9.20 -7.07
CA SER A 114 -14.07 -9.26 -5.79
C SER A 114 -13.97 -7.94 -5.02
N LEU A 115 -12.77 -7.37 -4.92
CA LEU A 115 -12.54 -6.07 -4.27
C LEU A 115 -13.28 -4.95 -5.01
N GLN A 116 -13.25 -4.95 -6.34
CA GLN A 116 -13.99 -3.99 -7.14
C GLN A 116 -15.50 -4.11 -6.90
N ARG A 117 -16.04 -5.35 -6.89
CA ARG A 117 -17.47 -5.59 -6.58
C ARG A 117 -17.84 -5.13 -5.16
N GLN A 118 -16.97 -5.36 -4.18
CA GLN A 118 -17.17 -4.87 -2.81
C GLN A 118 -17.19 -3.35 -2.77
N HIS A 119 -16.21 -2.69 -3.42
CA HIS A 119 -16.15 -1.24 -3.51
C HIS A 119 -17.38 -0.64 -4.19
N ASP A 120 -17.81 -1.21 -5.32
CA ASP A 120 -19.00 -0.74 -6.05
C ASP A 120 -20.28 -0.94 -5.26
N THR A 121 -20.37 -2.04 -4.49
CA THR A 121 -21.51 -2.30 -3.60
C THR A 121 -21.54 -1.31 -2.44
N LEU A 122 -20.39 -1.07 -1.80
CA LEU A 122 -20.27 -0.07 -0.73
C LEU A 122 -20.60 1.33 -1.25
N ARG A 123 -20.13 1.69 -2.45
CA ARG A 123 -20.45 2.96 -3.10
C ARG A 123 -21.96 3.11 -3.28
N LYS A 124 -22.64 2.10 -3.83
CA LYS A 124 -24.12 2.11 -3.99
C LYS A 124 -24.86 2.26 -2.66
N ILE A 125 -24.40 1.56 -1.62
CA ILE A 125 -24.98 1.68 -0.28
C ILE A 125 -24.81 3.11 0.23
N VAL A 126 -23.61 3.68 0.12
CA VAL A 126 -23.32 5.02 0.58
C VAL A 126 -24.09 6.09 -0.21
N GLU A 127 -24.21 5.95 -1.52
CA GLU A 127 -25.05 6.81 -2.38
C GLU A 127 -26.54 6.76 -1.98
N GLN A 128 -27.02 5.61 -1.50
CA GLN A 128 -28.37 5.47 -0.97
C GLN A 128 -28.53 6.02 0.44
N THR A 129 -27.44 6.17 1.21
CA THR A 129 -27.49 6.86 2.50
C THR A 129 -27.53 8.37 2.29
N SER A 130 -28.25 9.08 3.14
CA SER A 130 -28.29 10.54 3.12
C SER A 130 -26.99 11.21 3.59
N THR A 131 -25.87 10.46 3.65
CA THR A 131 -24.59 10.91 4.20
C THR A 131 -23.82 11.75 3.19
N LYS A 132 -23.71 13.05 3.43
CA LYS A 132 -22.98 13.97 2.54
C LYS A 132 -21.67 14.45 3.13
N PHE A 133 -21.57 14.49 4.45
CA PHE A 133 -20.41 15.02 5.17
C PHE A 133 -19.83 13.97 6.10
N ILE A 134 -18.52 14.00 6.32
CA ILE A 134 -17.81 13.10 7.22
C ILE A 134 -16.94 13.91 8.19
N CYS A 135 -16.92 13.49 9.45
CA CYS A 135 -15.88 13.91 10.39
C CYS A 135 -14.58 13.14 10.07
N PRO A 136 -13.47 13.80 9.69
CA PRO A 136 -12.23 13.11 9.30
C PRO A 136 -11.61 12.31 10.45
N GLN A 137 -11.76 12.78 11.70
CA GLN A 137 -11.21 12.10 12.87
C GLN A 137 -12.00 10.84 13.25
N CYS A 138 -13.33 10.93 13.21
CA CYS A 138 -14.23 9.87 13.68
C CYS A 138 -14.76 8.95 12.58
N LEU A 139 -14.57 9.32 11.30
CA LEU A 139 -15.18 8.68 10.13
C LEU A 139 -16.71 8.52 10.24
N ARG A 140 -17.36 9.38 11.02
CA ARG A 140 -18.83 9.40 11.15
C ARG A 140 -19.45 10.24 10.04
N GLY A 141 -20.47 9.68 9.43
CA GLY A 141 -21.28 10.31 8.40
C GLY A 141 -22.38 11.21 8.95
N PHE A 142 -22.58 12.36 8.31
CA PHE A 142 -23.61 13.34 8.64
C PHE A 142 -24.34 13.80 7.36
N PRO A 143 -25.67 14.02 7.42
CA PRO A 143 -26.43 14.44 6.26
C PRO A 143 -26.35 15.94 5.97
N ARG A 144 -25.99 16.75 6.97
CA ARG A 144 -25.97 18.21 6.90
C ARG A 144 -24.74 18.78 7.62
N PRO A 145 -24.22 19.94 7.18
CA PRO A 145 -23.06 20.57 7.80
C PRO A 145 -23.37 21.05 9.21
N ASP A 146 -24.59 21.54 9.49
CA ASP A 146 -24.98 22.02 10.82
C ASP A 146 -24.86 20.91 11.88
N VAL A 147 -25.22 19.68 11.52
CA VAL A 147 -25.14 18.52 12.42
C VAL A 147 -23.69 18.11 12.63
N LEU A 148 -22.84 18.24 11.61
CA LEU A 148 -21.40 18.00 11.71
C LEU A 148 -20.74 19.01 12.67
N TYR A 149 -21.02 20.31 12.53
CA TYR A 149 -20.48 21.32 13.44
C TYR A 149 -21.02 21.16 14.88
N CYS A 150 -22.28 20.74 15.03
CA CYS A 150 -22.80 20.33 16.34
C CYS A 150 -22.06 19.13 16.93
N HIS A 151 -21.60 18.19 16.08
CA HIS A 151 -20.76 17.08 16.53
C HIS A 151 -19.39 17.58 17.01
N PHE A 152 -18.74 18.48 16.29
CA PHE A 152 -17.44 19.05 16.71
C PHE A 152 -17.53 19.73 18.08
N ARG A 153 -18.55 20.56 18.30
CA ARG A 153 -18.77 21.24 19.59
C ARG A 153 -19.12 20.33 20.76
N ARG A 154 -19.59 19.10 20.48
CA ARG A 154 -19.96 18.11 21.51
C ARG A 154 -18.79 17.21 21.90
N GLN A 155 -17.74 17.14 21.09
CA GLN A 155 -16.55 16.37 21.43
C GLN A 155 -15.59 17.27 22.21
N GLU A 156 -14.97 16.72 23.26
CA GLU A 156 -14.02 17.45 24.11
C GLU A 156 -12.58 17.35 23.58
N ASP A 157 -12.35 16.71 22.44
CA ASP A 157 -11.00 16.55 21.88
C ASP A 157 -10.49 17.84 21.21
N ASP A 158 -9.20 18.14 21.42
CA ASP A 158 -8.50 19.26 20.78
C ASP A 158 -8.62 19.27 19.24
N ILE A 159 -8.69 18.08 18.65
CA ILE A 159 -8.86 17.92 17.19
C ILE A 159 -10.24 18.41 16.76
N HIS A 160 -11.30 17.98 17.43
CA HIS A 160 -12.67 18.38 17.10
C HIS A 160 -12.91 19.87 17.36
N GLN A 161 -12.33 20.41 18.44
CA GLN A 161 -12.36 21.85 18.70
C GLN A 161 -11.66 22.63 17.58
N GLY A 162 -10.47 22.19 17.15
CA GLY A 162 -9.76 22.82 16.04
C GLY A 162 -10.51 22.74 14.70
N LEU A 163 -11.27 21.66 14.45
CA LEU A 163 -12.11 21.53 13.24
C LEU A 163 -13.28 22.53 13.22
N ASP A 164 -13.81 22.94 14.38
CA ASP A 164 -14.85 23.98 14.50
C ASP A 164 -14.27 25.39 14.26
N MET A 165 -12.97 25.60 14.51
CA MET A 165 -12.30 26.90 14.45
C MET A 165 -12.01 27.44 13.04
N ARG A 166 -12.56 26.85 11.98
CA ARG A 166 -12.25 27.24 10.59
C ARG A 166 -12.47 28.71 10.28
N ASN A 167 -13.53 29.30 10.85
CA ASN A 167 -13.92 30.69 10.60
C ASN A 167 -13.26 31.69 11.56
N THR A 168 -12.64 31.20 12.65
CA THR A 168 -12.05 32.03 13.71
C THR A 168 -10.53 31.98 13.68
N ASP A 169 -9.94 30.78 13.61
CA ASP A 169 -8.51 30.55 13.50
C ASP A 169 -8.23 29.50 12.42
N HIS A 170 -7.96 30.00 11.22
CA HIS A 170 -7.64 29.16 10.07
C HIS A 170 -6.37 28.32 10.26
N LYS A 171 -5.37 28.81 11.02
CA LYS A 171 -4.11 28.08 11.23
C LYS A 171 -4.33 26.88 12.14
N THR A 172 -5.05 27.08 13.24
CA THR A 172 -5.41 25.99 14.16
C THR A 172 -6.32 24.98 13.47
N PHE A 173 -7.26 25.45 12.64
CA PHE A 173 -8.07 24.58 11.80
C PHE A 173 -7.23 23.70 10.88
N LEU A 174 -6.30 24.27 10.10
CA LEU A 174 -5.46 23.49 9.18
C LEU A 174 -4.63 22.42 9.90
N LEU A 175 -4.04 22.76 11.05
CA LEU A 175 -3.25 21.82 11.84
C LEU A 175 -4.10 20.64 12.33
N CYS A 176 -5.30 20.91 12.86
CA CYS A 176 -6.21 19.86 13.31
C CYS A 176 -6.81 19.07 12.13
N TYR A 177 -7.04 19.73 11.01
CA TYR A 177 -7.57 19.12 9.79
C TYR A 177 -6.57 18.14 9.17
N HIS A 178 -5.29 18.51 9.04
CA HIS A 178 -4.25 17.60 8.56
C HIS A 178 -4.02 16.43 9.51
N LYS A 179 -4.06 16.66 10.82
CA LYS A 179 -4.00 15.58 11.81
C LYS A 179 -5.16 14.61 11.66
N ALA A 180 -6.37 15.11 11.44
CA ALA A 180 -7.56 14.28 11.29
C ALA A 180 -7.59 13.51 9.96
N LEU A 181 -7.16 14.14 8.87
CA LEU A 181 -7.07 13.52 7.55
C LEU A 181 -5.86 12.60 7.38
N LYS A 182 -4.84 12.73 8.23
CA LYS A 182 -3.54 12.07 8.07
C LYS A 182 -2.86 12.36 6.73
N ALA A 183 -3.17 13.53 6.17
CA ALA A 183 -2.66 13.98 4.89
C ALA A 183 -2.23 15.45 5.01
N SER A 184 -1.09 15.78 4.40
CA SER A 184 -0.56 17.14 4.34
C SER A 184 -1.03 17.81 3.04
N ILE A 185 -2.29 18.23 3.00
CA ILE A 185 -2.87 18.92 1.85
C ILE A 185 -2.50 20.41 1.94
N PRO A 186 -2.02 21.05 0.87
CA PRO A 186 -1.77 22.49 0.90
C PRO A 186 -3.08 23.26 1.11
N ALA A 187 -3.05 24.30 1.94
CA ALA A 187 -4.24 25.07 2.35
C ALA A 187 -4.98 25.70 1.16
N GLU A 188 -4.25 25.99 0.09
CA GLU A 188 -4.76 26.60 -1.14
C GLU A 188 -5.64 25.65 -1.97
N GLN A 189 -5.54 24.33 -1.73
CA GLN A 189 -6.32 23.30 -2.43
C GLN A 189 -7.57 22.85 -1.65
N LEU A 190 -7.80 23.42 -0.46
CA LEU A 190 -8.95 23.05 0.37
C LEU A 190 -10.24 23.68 -0.17
N PRO A 191 -11.30 22.87 -0.37
CA PRO A 191 -12.60 23.38 -0.74
C PRO A 191 -13.13 24.40 0.27
N GLN A 192 -13.84 25.42 -0.24
CA GLN A 192 -14.43 26.47 0.60
C GLN A 192 -15.66 25.96 1.37
N GLY A 193 -16.01 26.64 2.47
CA GLY A 193 -17.15 26.23 3.30
C GLY A 193 -17.03 24.80 3.88
N SER A 194 -18.18 24.19 4.16
CA SER A 194 -18.26 22.81 4.64
C SER A 194 -17.86 21.75 3.61
N GLN A 195 -17.51 22.15 2.39
CA GLN A 195 -17.19 21.22 1.30
C GLN A 195 -15.92 20.41 1.57
N CYS A 196 -14.99 20.94 2.38
CA CYS A 196 -13.82 20.18 2.80
C CYS A 196 -14.19 18.95 3.65
N PHE A 197 -15.39 18.91 4.24
CA PHE A 197 -15.89 17.74 4.96
C PHE A 197 -16.78 16.84 4.11
N GLU A 198 -16.93 17.09 2.81
CA GLU A 198 -17.76 16.23 1.97
C GLU A 198 -17.19 14.82 1.88
N LEU A 199 -18.09 13.84 1.94
CA LEU A 199 -17.79 12.42 1.84
C LEU A 199 -16.84 12.13 0.67
N ALA A 200 -17.14 12.64 -0.52
CA ALA A 200 -16.35 12.41 -1.72
C ALA A 200 -14.92 12.94 -1.56
N TYR A 201 -14.78 14.16 -1.04
CA TYR A 201 -13.49 14.80 -0.83
C TYR A 201 -12.65 14.09 0.23
N ILE A 202 -13.26 13.74 1.37
CA ILE A 202 -12.60 13.00 2.44
C ILE A 202 -12.15 11.63 1.93
N VAL A 203 -13.01 10.86 1.26
CA VAL A 203 -12.64 9.51 0.76
C VAL A 203 -11.48 9.55 -0.22
N GLU A 204 -11.39 10.59 -1.05
CA GLU A 204 -10.30 10.75 -2.03
C GLU A 204 -8.97 11.14 -1.38
N HIS A 205 -9.02 11.95 -0.31
CA HIS A 205 -7.82 12.57 0.28
C HIS A 205 -7.48 12.07 1.70
N TYR A 206 -8.25 11.13 2.24
CA TYR A 206 -7.96 10.50 3.53
C TYR A 206 -6.66 9.70 3.41
N GLY A 207 -5.62 10.17 4.11
CA GLY A 207 -4.29 9.61 4.03
C GLY A 207 -4.19 8.28 4.76
N GLU A 208 -3.74 7.25 4.03
CA GLU A 208 -2.79 6.31 4.58
C GLU A 208 -1.46 7.06 4.72
N ASP A 209 -0.86 7.06 5.92
CA ASP A 209 0.38 7.77 6.21
C ASP A 209 1.39 7.66 5.05
N VAL A 210 1.57 8.76 4.31
CA VAL A 210 2.73 8.98 3.45
C VAL A 210 3.91 8.99 4.41
N GLU A 211 4.67 7.91 4.39
CA GLU A 211 6.05 7.86 4.86
C GLU A 211 6.69 9.20 4.52
N THR A 212 6.97 9.99 5.56
CA THR A 212 7.62 11.28 5.38
C THR A 212 8.96 10.99 4.73
N HIS A 213 9.03 11.16 3.42
CA HIS A 213 10.26 11.50 2.73
C HIS A 213 10.74 12.80 3.37
N GLN A 214 11.45 12.66 4.50
CA GLN A 214 12.48 13.61 4.87
C GLN A 214 13.51 13.48 3.76
N HIS A 215 13.29 14.27 2.71
CA HIS A 215 14.33 14.73 1.81
C HIS A 215 15.45 15.23 2.72
N LEU A 216 16.48 14.39 2.87
CA LEU A 216 17.81 14.88 3.19
C LEU A 216 18.14 15.89 2.10
N ILE A 217 18.08 17.16 2.48
CA ILE A 217 18.72 18.24 1.74
C ILE A 217 20.18 17.82 1.57
N PRO A 218 20.71 17.70 0.34
CA PRO A 218 22.14 17.58 0.16
C PRO A 218 22.71 18.96 0.49
N ASN A 219 23.36 19.09 1.65
CA ASN A 219 24.22 20.23 1.90
C ASN A 219 25.41 20.12 0.94
N SER A 220 25.26 20.73 -0.22
CA SER A 220 26.34 21.14 -1.10
C SER A 220 26.97 22.40 -0.51
N ASP A 221 27.94 22.24 0.37
CA ASP A 221 28.91 23.31 0.64
C ASP A 221 30.17 23.03 -0.16
N THR A 222 30.16 23.58 -1.37
CA THR A 222 31.35 23.91 -2.14
C THR A 222 32.05 25.08 -1.44
N HIS A 223 33.24 24.85 -0.90
CA HIS A 223 34.25 25.91 -0.78
C HIS A 223 35.47 25.49 -1.61
N ASN A 224 35.47 25.97 -2.85
CA ASN A 224 36.66 26.12 -3.67
C ASN A 224 37.35 27.43 -3.31
N GLN A 225 38.68 27.41 -3.24
CA GLN A 225 39.64 28.35 -3.87
C GLN A 225 40.98 28.27 -3.10
N THR A 226 41.98 27.54 -3.63
CA THR A 226 43.05 27.97 -4.57
C THR A 226 44.23 28.73 -3.95
N ALA A 227 45.37 28.03 -3.89
CA ALA A 227 46.72 28.34 -4.42
C ALA A 227 47.52 29.60 -3.99
N SER A 228 48.85 29.38 -3.99
CA SER A 228 50.02 30.30 -3.87
C SER A 228 50.50 30.49 -2.43
N GLU A 229 51.77 30.32 -2.03
CA GLU A 229 53.09 30.29 -2.70
C GLU A 229 53.99 29.18 -2.11
#